data_AF-A0AAU9MHU7-F1
#
_entry.id   AF-A0AAU9MHU7-F1
#
_cell.length_a   1.000
_cell.length_b   1.000
_cell.length_c   1.000
_cell.angle_alpha   90.00
_cell.angle_beta   90.00
_cell.angle_gamma   90.00
#
_symmetry.space_group_name_H-M   'P 1'
#
loop_
_entity.id
_entity.type
_entity.pdbx_description
1 polymer ?
#
loop_
_entity_poly.entity_id
_entity_poly.type
_entity_poly.pdbx_seq_one_letter_code
_entity_poly.pdbx_strand_id
1 'polypeptide(L)'
;MGSSGTFLVLICITHLFVINGEFTPTKPVKIIIDGGEAEAPPSPQLEYYDWAPPPSCSPLPPPPPPPPPPPPPPPSCELPPPPPPICQPSPPPPSPPPPSPPPPSPPPPSPPPPSPSPPPPPSPCPPPPPSPKLPPPPPPSPPPPPPPSPKPPSGFESKLLERDYKVIQAFKSKVTSDPTGITKTWKGKDICRNYKGFICDTVPYVKLKGIAGVNFNNKNLYGPNLTLTEFLTGLKDLTFFHANSNNFTGSIPADVGTLRYLYELDLSNNKFSGNFPYQVLRANKLLFLDLRFNTFSGVVPPQVFLLDLDLLFINNNNFKQKLPENLGSTPALYLTLANNKFVGGIPRSIGRAADTLLEVLFLNNQLTGCLPYEIGFLKKSTVFDVGFNSLTGPIPHSFQCLKKMELLNLAHNKFYRDVPESVCSLPNLSNFTLSYNYFTQVGPQCRKLIRNGVLDVKMNCISDLPNQRSKAECAHFFLNLPSCPDEKSLTYVPCSKGYSVNQSESSAVQWATPSPTPAPLVRSYGALSPH
;
A
#
# COMPACT_ATOMS: atom_id res chain seq x y z
N MET A 1 28.44 23.90 4.33
CA MET A 1 27.40 24.11 5.36
C MET A 1 26.08 24.21 4.60
N GLY A 2 25.38 23.12 4.27
CA GLY A 2 24.90 22.08 5.16
C GLY A 2 23.48 22.40 5.66
N SER A 3 22.58 22.88 4.78
CA SER A 3 21.19 23.16 5.12
C SER A 3 20.32 22.02 4.57
N SER A 4 20.11 21.00 5.39
CA SER A 4 19.11 19.96 5.15
C SER A 4 17.75 20.56 5.53
N GLY A 5 17.01 21.05 4.53
CA GLY A 5 15.65 21.52 4.70
C GLY A 5 14.71 20.31 4.79
N THR A 6 14.25 20.01 6.00
CA THR A 6 13.22 19.00 6.22
C THR A 6 11.86 19.62 5.91
N PHE A 7 11.24 19.19 4.81
CA PHE A 7 9.89 19.62 4.44
C PHE A 7 8.85 18.81 5.23
N LEU A 8 7.87 19.51 5.79
CA LEU A 8 6.65 18.91 6.37
C LEU A 8 5.95 18.08 5.29
N VAL A 9 5.77 16.78 5.52
CA VAL A 9 4.89 15.93 4.72
C VAL A 9 3.50 15.99 5.35
N LEU A 10 2.65 16.84 4.80
CA LEU A 10 1.20 16.70 4.97
C LEU A 10 0.78 15.59 3.99
N ILE A 11 0.52 14.37 4.45
CA ILE A 11 -0.29 13.45 3.64
C ILE A 11 -1.72 13.97 3.78
N CYS A 12 -2.13 14.85 2.88
CA CYS A 12 -3.55 15.06 2.63
C CYS A 12 -4.11 13.77 2.02
N ILE A 13 -4.35 12.75 2.86
CA ILE A 13 -5.53 11.93 2.66
C ILE A 13 -6.66 12.91 2.93
N THR A 14 -7.14 13.58 1.89
CA THR A 14 -8.41 14.30 1.99
C THR A 14 -9.40 13.24 2.46
N HIS A 15 -9.73 13.27 3.75
CA HIS A 15 -10.83 12.53 4.35
C HIS A 15 -12.12 13.09 3.75
N LEU A 16 -12.36 12.78 2.48
CA LEU A 16 -13.65 12.95 1.85
C LEU A 16 -14.50 11.79 2.33
N PHE A 17 -15.06 11.96 3.53
CA PHE A 17 -16.26 11.24 3.93
C PHE A 17 -17.36 11.62 2.94
N VAL A 18 -17.75 10.69 2.06
CA VAL A 18 -19.03 10.78 1.37
C VAL A 18 -19.95 9.78 2.04
N ILE A 19 -20.79 10.28 2.95
CA ILE A 19 -21.93 9.56 3.52
C ILE A 19 -23.16 10.44 3.29
N ASN A 20 -24.07 10.00 2.42
CA ASN A 20 -25.43 10.54 2.25
C ASN A 20 -25.58 12.08 2.20
N GLY A 21 -24.68 12.80 1.52
CA GLY A 21 -24.88 14.22 1.22
C GLY A 21 -24.70 15.20 2.39
N GLU A 22 -24.21 14.79 3.55
CA GLU A 22 -23.84 15.70 4.63
C GLU A 22 -22.32 15.79 4.80
N PHE A 23 -21.78 17.01 4.61
CA PHE A 23 -20.39 17.33 4.89
C PHE A 23 -20.22 17.53 6.40
N THR A 24 -19.48 16.64 7.07
CA THR A 24 -18.95 16.95 8.40
C THR A 24 -17.51 17.43 8.25
N PRO A 25 -17.20 18.71 8.54
CA PRO A 25 -15.83 19.18 8.53
C PRO A 25 -15.11 18.57 9.74
N THR A 26 -14.31 17.52 9.51
CA THR A 26 -13.28 17.15 10.47
C THR A 26 -12.21 18.24 10.44
N LYS A 27 -11.87 18.77 11.62
CA LYS A 27 -10.71 19.67 11.74
C LYS A 27 -9.50 18.96 11.12
N PRO A 28 -8.65 19.65 10.33
CA PRO A 28 -7.38 19.07 9.92
C PRO A 28 -6.62 18.64 11.18
N VAL A 29 -6.29 17.35 11.26
CA VAL A 29 -5.44 16.84 12.33
C VAL A 29 -4.03 17.37 12.07
N LYS A 30 -3.63 18.34 12.88
CA LYS A 30 -2.27 18.87 12.89
C LYS A 30 -1.38 17.83 13.57
N ILE A 31 -0.62 17.06 12.79
CA ILE A 31 0.41 16.16 13.32
C ILE A 31 1.63 17.03 13.64
N ILE A 32 1.88 17.26 14.93
CA ILE A 32 2.99 18.08 15.42
C ILE A 32 4.23 17.19 15.53
N ILE A 33 5.26 17.52 14.75
CA ILE A 33 6.65 17.19 15.08
C ILE A 33 7.28 18.51 15.52
N ASP A 34 7.87 18.52 16.71
CA ASP A 34 8.21 19.70 17.53
C ASP A 34 8.79 20.92 16.80
N GLY A 35 8.31 22.11 17.21
CA GLY A 35 9.10 23.35 17.25
C GLY A 35 8.57 24.55 16.44
N GLY A 36 7.96 25.52 17.14
CA GLY A 36 7.94 26.95 16.77
C GLY A 36 6.73 27.46 16.00
N GLU A 37 5.94 28.33 16.66
CA GLU A 37 4.72 29.00 16.15
C GLU A 37 4.97 30.01 15.01
N ALA A 38 4.04 30.04 14.04
CA ALA A 38 3.59 31.25 13.35
C ALA A 38 2.19 31.01 12.72
N GLU A 39 1.26 31.96 12.93
CA GLU A 39 -0.12 31.98 12.40
C GLU A 39 -0.18 32.36 10.91
N ALA A 40 -1.19 31.85 10.20
CA ALA A 40 -1.55 32.22 8.83
C ALA A 40 -2.97 32.84 8.78
N PRO A 41 -3.26 33.75 7.83
CA PRO A 41 -4.46 34.60 7.82
C PRO A 41 -5.73 33.87 7.33
N PRO A 42 -6.94 34.42 7.59
CA PRO A 42 -8.21 33.72 7.31
C PRO A 42 -8.58 33.73 5.82
N SER A 43 -9.09 32.59 5.34
CA SER A 43 -9.65 32.40 3.99
C SER A 43 -11.05 33.03 3.84
N PRO A 44 -11.46 33.42 2.62
CA PRO A 44 -12.68 34.21 2.39
C PRO A 44 -13.96 33.35 2.37
N GLN A 45 -15.08 33.97 2.76
CA GLN A 45 -16.40 33.34 2.80
C GLN A 45 -17.04 33.23 1.40
N LEU A 46 -17.71 32.11 1.13
CA LEU A 46 -18.52 31.87 -0.07
C LEU A 46 -20.01 32.08 0.28
N GLU A 47 -20.63 33.02 -0.42
CA GLU A 47 -22.08 33.30 -0.37
C GLU A 47 -22.91 32.23 -1.08
N TYR A 48 -24.10 31.99 -0.53
CA TYR A 48 -25.07 30.96 -0.89
C TYR A 48 -26.07 31.53 -1.92
N TYR A 49 -26.25 30.86 -3.06
CA TYR A 49 -27.37 31.13 -3.99
C TYR A 49 -28.33 29.94 -4.02
N ASP A 50 -29.60 30.21 -3.72
CA ASP A 50 -30.71 29.26 -3.72
C ASP A 50 -31.03 28.71 -5.12
N TRP A 51 -31.18 27.38 -5.23
CA TRP A 51 -31.74 26.72 -6.41
C TRP A 51 -33.01 25.95 -6.04
N ALA A 52 -34.09 26.19 -6.78
CA ALA A 52 -35.38 25.52 -6.65
C ALA A 52 -35.30 24.01 -7.00
N PRO A 53 -36.14 23.15 -6.40
CA PRO A 53 -36.10 21.71 -6.64
C PRO A 53 -36.64 21.31 -8.03
N PRO A 54 -36.09 20.26 -8.68
CA PRO A 54 -36.60 19.74 -9.95
C PRO A 54 -37.86 18.86 -9.76
N PRO A 55 -38.68 18.67 -10.81
CA PRO A 55 -39.94 17.95 -10.72
C PRO A 55 -39.77 16.42 -10.62
N SER A 56 -40.71 15.80 -9.92
CA SER A 56 -40.82 14.36 -9.66
C SER A 56 -41.08 13.54 -10.93
N CYS A 57 -40.24 12.53 -11.20
CA CYS A 57 -40.47 11.53 -12.24
C CYS A 57 -41.20 10.29 -11.68
N SER A 58 -42.22 9.83 -12.40
CA SER A 58 -42.99 8.60 -12.16
C SER A 58 -42.14 7.33 -12.37
N PRO A 59 -42.47 6.21 -11.70
CA PRO A 59 -41.70 4.96 -11.81
C PRO A 59 -41.93 4.23 -13.14
N LEU A 60 -40.83 3.73 -13.73
CA LEU A 60 -40.83 2.84 -14.90
C LEU A 60 -41.32 1.42 -14.52
N PRO A 61 -41.98 0.70 -15.44
CA PRO A 61 -42.39 -0.69 -15.21
C PRO A 61 -41.18 -1.67 -15.17
N PRO A 62 -41.31 -2.81 -14.46
CA PRO A 62 -40.23 -3.76 -14.30
C PRO A 62 -39.88 -4.49 -15.62
N PRO A 63 -38.62 -4.90 -15.80
CA PRO A 63 -38.18 -5.61 -17.00
C PRO A 63 -38.74 -7.04 -17.08
N PRO A 64 -38.91 -7.60 -18.29
CA PRO A 64 -39.39 -8.96 -18.48
C PRO A 64 -38.38 -10.02 -17.99
N PRO A 65 -38.86 -11.23 -17.62
CA PRO A 65 -38.02 -12.30 -17.11
C PRO A 65 -37.07 -12.86 -18.19
N PRO A 66 -35.90 -13.39 -17.78
CA PRO A 66 -34.92 -13.96 -18.70
C PRO A 66 -35.44 -15.27 -19.35
N PRO A 67 -34.98 -15.59 -20.57
CA PRO A 67 -35.35 -16.83 -21.25
C PRO A 67 -34.76 -18.07 -20.55
N PRO A 68 -35.43 -19.24 -20.66
CA PRO A 68 -34.97 -20.48 -20.05
C PRO A 68 -33.66 -20.99 -20.68
N PRO A 69 -32.84 -21.72 -19.90
CA PRO A 69 -31.57 -22.27 -20.39
C PRO A 69 -31.80 -23.36 -21.46
N PRO A 70 -30.87 -23.52 -22.42
CA PRO A 70 -30.97 -24.54 -23.45
C PRO A 70 -30.82 -25.97 -22.85
N PRO A 71 -31.44 -26.98 -23.48
CA PRO A 71 -31.37 -28.36 -23.01
C PRO A 71 -29.96 -28.96 -23.14
N PRO A 72 -29.59 -29.92 -22.27
CA PRO A 72 -28.29 -30.57 -22.31
C PRO A 72 -28.13 -31.42 -23.58
N PRO A 73 -26.89 -31.53 -24.11
CA PRO A 73 -26.63 -32.35 -25.29
C PRO A 73 -26.82 -33.85 -25.00
N PRO A 74 -27.23 -34.65 -26.02
CA PRO A 74 -27.47 -36.07 -25.87
C PRO A 74 -26.18 -36.86 -25.58
N PRO A 75 -26.26 -37.98 -24.84
CA PRO A 75 -25.10 -38.78 -24.48
C PRO A 75 -24.47 -39.42 -25.72
N SER A 76 -23.17 -39.20 -25.90
CA SER A 76 -22.37 -39.84 -26.94
C SER A 76 -22.04 -41.28 -26.52
N CYS A 77 -22.42 -42.24 -27.36
CA CYS A 77 -22.05 -43.65 -27.21
C CYS A 77 -20.57 -43.84 -27.57
N GLU A 78 -19.70 -44.00 -26.58
CA GLU A 78 -18.38 -44.62 -26.77
C GLU A 78 -18.44 -46.10 -26.37
N LEU A 79 -17.90 -46.93 -27.26
CA LEU A 79 -17.79 -48.39 -27.14
C LEU A 79 -16.85 -48.80 -26.00
N PRO A 80 -17.10 -49.94 -25.32
CA PRO A 80 -16.27 -50.40 -24.23
C PRO A 80 -14.93 -51.00 -24.74
N PRO A 81 -13.81 -50.77 -24.03
CA PRO A 81 -12.55 -51.47 -24.32
C PRO A 81 -12.61 -52.95 -23.89
N PRO A 82 -11.81 -53.84 -24.53
CA PRO A 82 -11.88 -55.28 -24.31
C PRO A 82 -11.28 -55.72 -22.96
N PRO A 83 -11.67 -56.91 -22.46
CA PRO A 83 -11.30 -57.38 -21.12
C PRO A 83 -9.83 -57.80 -21.00
N PRO A 84 -9.23 -57.67 -19.82
CA PRO A 84 -7.86 -58.12 -19.56
C PRO A 84 -7.79 -59.65 -19.37
N PRO A 85 -6.65 -60.29 -19.67
CA PRO A 85 -6.48 -61.71 -19.43
C PRO A 85 -6.24 -62.03 -17.95
N ILE A 86 -6.85 -63.12 -17.51
CA ILE A 86 -6.69 -63.75 -16.19
C ILE A 86 -5.47 -64.68 -16.25
N CYS A 87 -4.50 -64.50 -15.36
CA CYS A 87 -3.55 -65.55 -14.97
C CYS A 87 -3.19 -65.45 -13.47
N GLN A 88 -2.98 -66.63 -12.90
CA GLN A 88 -2.99 -67.02 -11.49
C GLN A 88 -1.73 -66.65 -10.67
N PRO A 89 -1.75 -66.83 -9.33
CA PRO A 89 -0.82 -66.17 -8.40
C PRO A 89 0.51 -66.91 -8.27
N SER A 90 1.57 -66.15 -8.00
CA SER A 90 2.90 -66.64 -7.66
C SER A 90 3.47 -65.86 -6.45
N PRO A 91 4.34 -66.49 -5.63
CA PRO A 91 4.55 -66.17 -4.22
C PRO A 91 5.38 -64.89 -3.97
N PRO A 92 5.37 -64.34 -2.73
CA PRO A 92 5.98 -63.04 -2.45
C PRO A 92 7.52 -63.12 -2.47
N PRO A 93 8.21 -62.19 -3.15
CA PRO A 93 9.65 -62.01 -2.98
C PRO A 93 9.95 -61.18 -1.71
N PRO A 94 11.15 -61.35 -1.14
CA PRO A 94 11.50 -60.94 0.23
C PRO A 94 11.77 -59.44 0.38
N SER A 95 11.67 -58.99 1.64
CA SER A 95 11.91 -57.61 2.08
C SER A 95 13.31 -57.10 1.72
N PRO A 96 13.45 -55.84 1.28
CA PRO A 96 14.75 -55.23 1.08
C PRO A 96 15.48 -54.97 2.42
N PRO A 97 16.82 -55.10 2.48
CA PRO A 97 17.60 -54.86 3.67
C PRO A 97 17.65 -53.37 4.04
N PRO A 98 17.93 -53.02 5.31
CA PRO A 98 18.00 -51.63 5.76
C PRO A 98 19.15 -50.86 5.09
N PRO A 99 19.02 -49.53 4.92
CA PRO A 99 20.07 -48.70 4.34
C PRO A 99 21.29 -48.64 5.25
N SER A 100 22.47 -48.87 4.66
CA SER A 100 23.77 -48.70 5.30
C SER A 100 23.97 -47.25 5.79
N PRO A 101 24.64 -47.03 6.94
CA PRO A 101 24.93 -45.69 7.43
C PRO A 101 25.93 -44.96 6.52
N PRO A 102 25.86 -43.62 6.42
CA PRO A 102 26.79 -42.82 5.62
C PRO A 102 28.22 -42.89 6.20
N PRO A 103 29.26 -42.77 5.36
CA PRO A 103 30.64 -42.74 5.82
C PRO A 103 30.92 -41.49 6.67
N PRO A 104 31.82 -41.58 7.67
CA PRO A 104 32.16 -40.44 8.52
C PRO A 104 32.88 -39.34 7.73
N SER A 105 32.50 -38.10 7.99
CA SER A 105 33.13 -36.88 7.48
C SER A 105 34.62 -36.84 7.86
N PRO A 106 35.53 -36.40 6.98
CA PRO A 106 36.93 -36.21 7.32
C PRO A 106 37.10 -35.09 8.36
N PRO A 107 38.09 -35.19 9.27
CA PRO A 107 38.30 -34.19 10.31
C PRO A 107 38.78 -32.85 9.71
N PRO A 108 38.47 -31.72 10.36
CA PRO A 108 38.93 -30.41 9.91
C PRO A 108 40.46 -30.30 9.99
N PRO A 109 41.12 -29.59 9.06
CA PRO A 109 42.56 -29.40 9.09
C PRO A 109 42.97 -28.55 10.30
N SER A 110 44.02 -29.00 10.99
CA SER A 110 44.65 -28.33 12.11
C SER A 110 45.15 -26.93 11.72
N PRO A 111 45.06 -25.92 12.62
CA PRO A 111 45.59 -24.60 12.36
C PRO A 111 47.14 -24.62 12.28
N PRO A 112 47.76 -23.83 11.40
CA PRO A 112 49.21 -23.75 11.30
C PRO A 112 49.81 -23.07 12.54
N PRO A 113 51.06 -23.40 12.91
CA PRO A 113 51.73 -22.82 14.07
C PRO A 113 52.01 -21.32 13.87
N PRO A 114 52.04 -20.53 14.97
CA PRO A 114 52.30 -19.10 14.89
C PRO A 114 53.73 -18.83 14.41
N SER A 115 53.85 -17.97 13.40
CA SER A 115 55.15 -17.47 12.91
C SER A 115 55.78 -16.54 13.95
N PRO A 116 57.11 -16.59 14.18
CA PRO A 116 57.77 -15.70 15.13
C PRO A 116 57.74 -14.25 14.65
N SER A 117 57.48 -13.34 15.58
CA SER A 117 57.44 -11.90 15.35
C SER A 117 58.81 -11.37 14.91
N PRO A 118 58.91 -10.53 13.87
CA PRO A 118 60.16 -9.87 13.51
C PRO A 118 60.54 -8.79 14.56
N PRO A 119 61.85 -8.54 14.77
CA PRO A 119 62.30 -7.54 15.74
C PRO A 119 61.97 -6.11 15.28
N PRO A 120 61.86 -5.15 16.22
CA PRO A 120 61.51 -3.78 15.89
C PRO A 120 62.64 -3.09 15.10
N PRO A 121 62.31 -2.26 14.08
CA PRO A 121 63.30 -1.44 13.38
C PRO A 121 63.80 -0.28 14.27
N PRO A 122 65.05 0.18 14.06
CA PRO A 122 65.65 1.25 14.87
C PRO A 122 64.98 2.60 14.63
N SER A 123 64.96 3.42 15.67
CA SER A 123 64.37 4.77 15.71
C SER A 123 65.00 5.71 14.67
N PRO A 124 64.22 6.42 13.84
CA PRO A 124 64.75 7.45 12.95
C PRO A 124 65.12 8.72 13.74
N CYS A 125 66.25 9.33 13.37
CA CYS A 125 66.69 10.64 13.88
C CYS A 125 65.69 11.76 13.55
N PRO A 126 65.60 12.82 14.37
CA PRO A 126 64.68 13.93 14.12
C PRO A 126 65.13 14.77 12.90
N PRO A 127 64.18 15.22 12.04
CA PRO A 127 64.50 16.07 10.91
C PRO A 127 64.74 17.53 11.34
N PRO A 128 65.52 18.31 10.56
CA PRO A 128 65.79 19.72 10.85
C PRO A 128 64.55 20.60 10.62
N PRO A 129 64.50 21.80 11.23
CA PRO A 129 63.33 22.66 11.21
C PRO A 129 63.02 23.23 9.80
N PRO A 130 61.74 23.48 9.49
CA PRO A 130 61.29 23.79 8.13
C PRO A 130 61.59 25.23 7.71
N SER A 131 62.05 25.39 6.47
CA SER A 131 62.13 26.68 5.77
C SER A 131 60.73 27.23 5.45
N PRO A 132 60.54 28.57 5.34
CA PRO A 132 59.22 29.17 5.09
C PRO A 132 58.66 28.76 3.71
N LYS A 133 57.42 28.26 3.69
CA LYS A 133 56.69 27.90 2.47
C LYS A 133 56.16 29.14 1.74
N LEU A 134 56.51 29.28 0.47
CA LEU A 134 55.78 30.14 -0.49
C LEU A 134 54.38 29.57 -0.76
N PRO A 135 53.36 30.42 -1.00
CA PRO A 135 52.00 29.96 -1.27
C PRO A 135 51.91 29.19 -2.61
N PRO A 136 51.06 28.15 -2.71
CA PRO A 136 50.87 27.38 -3.93
C PRO A 136 50.13 28.20 -5.00
N PRO A 137 50.38 27.97 -6.30
CA PRO A 137 49.64 28.61 -7.38
C PRO A 137 48.17 28.12 -7.41
N PRO A 138 47.25 28.96 -7.91
CA PRO A 138 45.83 28.61 -7.99
C PRO A 138 45.60 27.39 -8.90
N PRO A 139 44.56 26.58 -8.61
CA PRO A 139 44.23 25.41 -9.43
C PRO A 139 43.85 25.83 -10.86
N PRO A 140 44.21 25.03 -11.88
CA PRO A 140 43.79 25.29 -13.25
C PRO A 140 42.27 25.26 -13.36
N SER A 141 41.74 26.18 -14.17
CA SER A 141 40.32 26.30 -14.47
C SER A 141 39.75 24.97 -14.95
N PRO A 142 38.47 24.64 -14.61
CA PRO A 142 37.82 23.46 -15.15
C PRO A 142 37.85 23.49 -16.68
N PRO A 143 38.12 22.37 -17.37
CA PRO A 143 38.01 22.32 -18.81
C PRO A 143 36.58 22.70 -19.22
N PRO A 144 36.41 23.42 -20.35
CA PRO A 144 35.09 23.77 -20.85
C PRO A 144 34.26 22.49 -21.04
N PRO A 145 32.93 22.55 -20.80
CA PRO A 145 32.06 21.41 -21.02
C PRO A 145 32.24 20.90 -22.47
N PRO A 146 32.26 19.57 -22.68
CA PRO A 146 32.39 19.02 -24.02
C PRO A 146 31.29 19.60 -24.93
N PRO A 147 31.60 19.87 -26.22
CA PRO A 147 30.61 20.38 -27.15
C PRO A 147 29.40 19.43 -27.18
N PRO A 148 28.16 19.96 -27.24
CA PRO A 148 26.98 19.12 -27.34
C PRO A 148 27.13 18.18 -28.53
N SER A 149 26.89 16.89 -28.28
CA SER A 149 26.92 15.84 -29.30
C SER A 149 26.15 16.31 -30.54
N PRO A 150 26.67 16.11 -31.76
CA PRO A 150 25.99 16.52 -32.98
C PRO A 150 24.57 15.93 -32.98
N LYS A 151 23.55 16.80 -33.14
CA LYS A 151 22.16 16.33 -33.27
C LYS A 151 22.13 15.30 -34.41
N PRO A 152 21.55 14.09 -34.19
CA PRO A 152 21.27 13.16 -35.26
C PRO A 152 20.70 13.84 -36.51
N PRO A 153 20.91 13.31 -37.73
CA PRO A 153 20.38 13.88 -38.97
C PRO A 153 18.86 14.12 -38.95
N SER A 154 18.14 13.37 -38.09
CA SER A 154 16.70 13.49 -37.86
C SER A 154 16.28 14.77 -37.11
N GLY A 155 17.22 15.53 -36.52
CA GLY A 155 16.98 16.78 -35.81
C GLY A 155 16.54 16.62 -34.34
N PHE A 156 16.51 15.40 -33.82
CA PHE A 156 16.29 15.10 -32.40
C PHE A 156 17.61 15.11 -31.62
N GLU A 157 17.58 15.40 -30.32
CA GLU A 157 18.78 15.37 -29.45
C GLU A 157 19.30 13.94 -29.22
N SER A 158 18.43 12.92 -29.32
CA SER A 158 18.82 11.52 -29.22
C SER A 158 17.87 10.61 -30.02
N LYS A 159 18.33 9.40 -30.34
CA LYS A 159 17.49 8.34 -30.91
C LYS A 159 16.35 7.88 -30.00
N LEU A 160 16.48 8.07 -28.67
CA LEU A 160 15.43 7.75 -27.71
C LEU A 160 14.28 8.76 -27.83
N LEU A 161 14.62 10.05 -27.89
CA LEU A 161 13.62 11.11 -28.07
C LEU A 161 12.92 11.04 -29.43
N GLU A 162 13.61 10.55 -30.48
CA GLU A 162 12.98 10.29 -31.77
C GLU A 162 11.92 9.18 -31.69
N ARG A 163 12.19 8.09 -30.96
CA ARG A 163 11.20 7.04 -30.67
C ARG A 163 10.04 7.62 -29.85
N ASP A 164 10.36 8.32 -28.76
CA ASP A 164 9.37 8.84 -27.81
C ASP A 164 8.46 9.89 -28.45
N TYR A 165 8.99 10.70 -29.36
CA TYR A 165 8.21 11.64 -30.16
C TYR A 165 7.03 10.95 -30.85
N LYS A 166 7.29 9.82 -31.52
CA LYS A 166 6.26 9.06 -32.26
C LYS A 166 5.18 8.56 -31.32
N VAL A 167 5.56 8.06 -30.14
CA VAL A 167 4.65 7.60 -29.09
C VAL A 167 3.78 8.75 -28.59
N ILE A 168 4.37 9.91 -28.30
CA ILE A 168 3.64 11.08 -27.82
C ILE A 168 2.66 11.60 -28.87
N GLN A 169 3.07 11.68 -30.13
CA GLN A 169 2.16 12.15 -31.19
C GLN A 169 1.01 11.17 -31.44
N ALA A 170 1.26 9.86 -31.38
CA ALA A 170 0.22 8.83 -31.49
C ALA A 170 -0.76 8.86 -30.30
N PHE A 171 -0.29 9.16 -29.09
CA PHE A 171 -1.16 9.34 -27.93
C PHE A 171 -1.95 10.65 -28.03
N LYS A 172 -1.29 11.74 -28.42
CA LYS A 172 -1.92 13.06 -28.63
C LYS A 172 -3.09 13.00 -29.60
N SER A 173 -2.99 12.24 -30.69
CA SER A 173 -4.08 12.12 -31.67
C SER A 173 -5.34 11.43 -31.11
N LYS A 174 -5.22 10.70 -30.00
CA LYS A 174 -6.35 10.07 -29.29
C LYS A 174 -7.02 11.02 -28.29
N VAL A 175 -6.39 12.14 -27.95
CA VAL A 175 -6.96 13.15 -27.03
C VAL A 175 -7.94 14.03 -27.80
N THR A 176 -9.22 13.96 -27.44
CA THR A 176 -10.27 14.79 -28.04
C THR A 176 -10.66 15.98 -27.16
N SER A 177 -10.40 15.91 -25.86
CA SER A 177 -10.59 17.02 -24.92
C SER A 177 -9.36 17.16 -24.01
N ASP A 178 -8.85 18.39 -23.96
CA ASP A 178 -7.72 18.81 -23.14
C ASP A 178 -8.03 20.22 -22.58
N PRO A 179 -8.79 20.30 -21.47
CA PRO A 179 -9.23 21.57 -20.90
C PRO A 179 -8.05 22.48 -20.49
N THR A 180 -6.93 21.89 -20.08
CA THR A 180 -5.73 22.63 -19.66
C THR A 180 -4.86 23.09 -20.84
N GLY A 181 -5.11 22.56 -22.04
CA GLY A 181 -4.32 22.84 -23.23
C GLY A 181 -2.88 22.32 -23.16
N ILE A 182 -2.56 21.35 -22.30
CA ILE A 182 -1.20 20.81 -22.15
C ILE A 182 -0.65 20.24 -23.47
N THR A 183 -1.50 19.58 -24.25
CA THR A 183 -1.15 18.96 -25.53
C THR A 183 -0.80 19.99 -26.62
N LYS A 184 -1.20 21.26 -26.45
CA LYS A 184 -0.82 22.36 -27.36
C LYS A 184 0.69 22.58 -27.37
N THR A 185 1.36 22.26 -26.26
CA THR A 185 2.83 22.39 -26.10
C THR A 185 3.60 21.26 -26.78
N TRP A 186 2.93 20.16 -27.13
CA TRP A 186 3.54 18.98 -27.72
C TRP A 186 3.72 19.14 -29.24
N LYS A 187 4.54 20.10 -29.65
CA LYS A 187 4.85 20.43 -31.05
C LYS A 187 6.36 20.59 -31.27
N GLY A 188 6.83 20.10 -32.41
CA GLY A 188 8.24 20.19 -32.80
C GLY A 188 9.11 19.10 -32.16
N LYS A 189 10.41 19.12 -32.47
CA LYS A 189 11.33 18.02 -32.10
C LYS A 189 11.99 18.20 -30.73
N ASP A 190 11.94 19.41 -30.15
CA ASP A 190 12.56 19.72 -28.86
C ASP A 190 11.64 19.36 -27.68
N ILE A 191 11.39 18.05 -27.48
CA ILE A 191 10.48 17.51 -26.45
C ILE A 191 10.82 18.07 -25.06
N CYS A 192 12.08 17.89 -24.64
CA CYS A 192 12.51 18.16 -23.27
C CYS A 192 12.42 19.64 -22.86
N ARG A 193 12.35 20.56 -23.83
CA ARG A 193 12.25 21.99 -23.58
C ARG A 193 10.81 22.48 -23.67
N ASN A 194 10.05 21.93 -24.60
CA ASN A 194 8.77 22.52 -25.00
C ASN A 194 7.56 21.73 -24.49
N TYR A 195 7.69 20.42 -24.27
CA TYR A 195 6.55 19.56 -23.97
C TYR A 195 6.26 19.58 -22.47
N LYS A 196 5.23 20.34 -22.06
CA LYS A 196 4.79 20.36 -20.67
C LYS A 196 4.26 18.99 -20.25
N GLY A 197 4.59 18.60 -19.02
CA GLY A 197 4.23 17.29 -18.45
C GLY A 197 5.24 16.18 -18.76
N PHE A 198 6.28 16.44 -19.54
CA PHE A 198 7.36 15.48 -19.80
C PHE A 198 8.66 15.95 -19.15
N ILE A 199 9.32 15.04 -18.45
CA ILE A 199 10.59 15.27 -17.78
C ILE A 199 11.63 14.39 -18.46
N CYS A 200 12.69 15.03 -18.96
CA CYS A 200 13.80 14.31 -19.59
C CYS A 200 15.01 14.22 -18.67
N ASP A 201 15.71 13.10 -18.76
CA ASP A 201 17.01 12.92 -18.11
C ASP A 201 17.91 11.99 -18.94
N THR A 202 19.15 11.83 -18.52
CA THR A 202 20.15 10.98 -19.15
C THR A 202 19.98 9.54 -18.68
N VAL A 203 19.69 8.64 -19.62
CA VAL A 203 19.53 7.22 -19.31
C VAL A 203 20.88 6.61 -18.90
N PRO A 204 21.01 6.01 -17.70
CA PRO A 204 22.31 5.70 -17.09
C PRO A 204 23.26 4.81 -17.91
N TYR A 205 22.77 3.81 -18.65
CA TYR A 205 23.62 2.86 -19.38
C TYR A 205 23.98 3.31 -20.79
N VAL A 206 23.01 3.90 -21.50
CA VAL A 206 23.21 4.33 -22.88
C VAL A 206 23.73 5.77 -22.97
N LYS A 207 23.70 6.53 -21.87
CA LYS A 207 24.16 7.93 -21.78
C LYS A 207 23.51 8.84 -22.82
N LEU A 208 22.27 8.51 -23.19
CA LEU A 208 21.44 9.31 -24.09
C LEU A 208 20.30 9.92 -23.30
N LYS A 209 19.91 11.13 -23.68
CA LYS A 209 18.73 11.79 -23.12
C LYS A 209 17.46 11.08 -23.59
N GLY A 210 16.54 10.82 -22.67
CA GLY A 210 15.23 10.23 -22.95
C GLY A 210 14.19 10.80 -21.99
N ILE A 211 12.94 10.37 -22.14
CA ILE A 211 11.88 10.76 -21.21
C ILE A 211 11.99 9.90 -19.94
N ALA A 212 12.41 10.53 -18.85
CA ALA A 212 12.57 9.89 -17.55
C ALA A 212 11.28 9.93 -16.72
N GLY A 213 10.36 10.85 -17.01
CA GLY A 213 9.13 10.96 -16.24
C GLY A 213 8.02 11.69 -16.97
N VAL A 214 6.79 11.39 -16.56
CA VAL A 214 5.59 12.04 -17.09
C VAL A 214 4.67 12.41 -15.94
N ASN A 215 4.20 13.65 -15.94
CA ASN A 215 3.22 14.15 -14.99
C ASN A 215 2.04 14.81 -15.72
N PHE A 216 0.93 14.10 -15.72
CA PHE A 216 -0.37 14.50 -16.23
C PHE A 216 -1.40 14.68 -15.12
N ASN A 217 -0.98 14.94 -13.88
CA ASN A 217 -1.93 15.15 -12.80
C ASN A 217 -2.86 16.35 -13.09
N ASN A 218 -4.15 16.16 -12.82
CA ASN A 218 -5.19 17.19 -12.90
C ASN A 218 -5.28 17.84 -14.28
N LYS A 219 -5.12 17.05 -15.36
CA LYS A 219 -5.25 17.55 -16.74
C LYS A 219 -6.61 17.31 -17.35
N ASN A 220 -7.43 16.44 -16.74
CA ASN A 220 -8.75 16.07 -17.24
C ASN A 220 -8.72 15.67 -18.73
N LEU A 221 -7.64 14.98 -19.15
CA LEU A 221 -7.47 14.53 -20.52
C LEU A 221 -8.52 13.47 -20.84
N TYR A 222 -9.21 13.64 -21.97
CA TYR A 222 -10.22 12.71 -22.43
C TYR A 222 -10.08 12.39 -23.92
N GLY A 223 -10.40 11.14 -24.23
CA GLY A 223 -10.67 10.65 -25.56
C GLY A 223 -11.56 9.41 -25.45
N PRO A 224 -12.37 9.09 -26.47
CA PRO A 224 -13.29 7.94 -26.42
C PRO A 224 -12.55 6.60 -26.22
N ASN A 225 -11.29 6.51 -26.62
CA ASN A 225 -10.43 5.34 -26.42
C ASN A 225 -9.02 5.75 -25.93
N LEU A 226 -8.96 6.65 -24.95
CA LEU A 226 -7.70 7.16 -24.41
C LEU A 226 -7.08 6.16 -23.42
N THR A 227 -6.60 5.05 -23.97
CA THR A 227 -5.90 4.00 -23.23
C THR A 227 -4.40 4.30 -23.11
N LEU A 228 -3.75 3.72 -22.10
CA LEU A 228 -2.32 3.90 -21.87
C LEU A 228 -1.44 2.81 -22.50
N THR A 229 -2.03 1.84 -23.22
CA THR A 229 -1.31 0.65 -23.69
C THR A 229 -0.09 1.00 -24.52
N GLU A 230 -0.28 1.65 -25.67
CA GLU A 230 0.83 2.04 -26.56
C GLU A 230 1.73 3.11 -25.93
N PHE A 231 1.19 3.94 -25.04
CA PHE A 231 1.93 5.04 -24.43
C PHE A 231 3.00 4.51 -23.46
N LEU A 232 2.59 3.67 -22.51
CA LEU A 232 3.52 3.13 -21.50
C LEU A 232 4.47 2.10 -22.10
N THR A 233 4.05 1.29 -23.08
CA THR A 233 4.96 0.33 -23.73
C THR A 233 5.96 0.99 -24.68
N GLY A 234 5.60 2.16 -25.23
CA GLY A 234 6.47 2.95 -26.09
C GLY A 234 7.56 3.73 -25.33
N LEU A 235 7.23 4.28 -24.16
CA LEU A 235 8.15 5.06 -23.33
C LEU A 235 8.93 4.18 -22.35
N LYS A 236 9.92 3.45 -22.86
CA LYS A 236 10.63 2.37 -22.13
C LYS A 236 11.56 2.83 -21.01
N ASP A 237 11.91 4.11 -21.00
CA ASP A 237 12.90 4.70 -20.10
C ASP A 237 12.26 5.44 -18.91
N LEU A 238 10.92 5.31 -18.75
CA LEU A 238 10.17 5.95 -17.67
C LEU A 238 10.61 5.44 -16.30
N THR A 239 10.71 6.41 -15.39
CA THR A 239 11.02 6.20 -13.99
C THR A 239 9.82 6.49 -13.10
N PHE A 240 8.98 7.45 -13.49
CA PHE A 240 7.66 7.68 -12.91
C PHE A 240 6.61 8.03 -13.97
N PHE A 241 5.37 7.65 -13.70
CA PHE A 241 4.20 8.06 -14.46
C PHE A 241 3.09 8.49 -13.50
N HIS A 242 2.78 9.79 -13.49
CA HIS A 242 1.69 10.35 -12.69
C HIS A 242 0.57 10.82 -13.58
N ALA A 243 -0.63 10.29 -13.35
CA ALA A 243 -1.80 10.49 -14.20
C ALA A 243 -3.08 10.71 -13.38
N ASN A 244 -2.96 11.16 -12.13
CA ASN A 244 -4.09 11.43 -11.25
C ASN A 244 -5.10 12.38 -11.91
N SER A 245 -6.40 12.11 -11.70
CA SER A 245 -7.50 13.00 -12.12
C SER A 245 -7.51 13.26 -13.63
N ASN A 246 -7.63 12.17 -14.38
CA ASN A 246 -7.85 12.18 -15.83
C ASN A 246 -9.01 11.26 -16.18
N ASN A 247 -9.25 11.10 -17.49
CA ASN A 247 -10.32 10.28 -18.01
C ASN A 247 -9.77 9.10 -18.83
N PHE A 248 -8.63 8.53 -18.40
CA PHE A 248 -8.02 7.37 -19.05
C PHE A 248 -8.86 6.11 -18.84
N THR A 249 -8.96 5.28 -19.88
CA THR A 249 -9.81 4.07 -19.89
C THR A 249 -9.01 2.81 -20.21
N GLY A 250 -9.67 1.66 -20.16
CA GLY A 250 -9.10 0.36 -20.49
C GLY A 250 -8.41 -0.30 -19.30
N SER A 251 -7.49 -1.23 -19.60
CA SER A 251 -6.65 -1.90 -18.61
C SER A 251 -5.22 -1.35 -18.64
N ILE A 252 -4.47 -1.63 -17.58
CA ILE A 252 -3.04 -1.32 -17.54
C ILE A 252 -2.30 -2.30 -18.47
N PRO A 253 -1.40 -1.81 -19.35
CA PRO A 253 -0.71 -2.65 -20.33
C PRO A 253 0.08 -3.79 -19.70
N ALA A 254 0.11 -4.91 -20.42
CA ALA A 254 0.79 -6.11 -19.96
C ALA A 254 2.32 -5.95 -19.80
N ASP A 255 2.91 -4.96 -20.48
CA ASP A 255 4.35 -4.74 -20.45
C ASP A 255 4.77 -3.67 -19.43
N VAL A 256 3.86 -3.15 -18.60
CA VAL A 256 4.22 -2.15 -17.56
C VAL A 256 5.33 -2.68 -16.64
N GLY A 257 5.30 -3.97 -16.33
CA GLY A 257 6.34 -4.63 -15.53
C GLY A 257 7.67 -4.83 -16.24
N THR A 258 7.78 -4.51 -17.53
CA THR A 258 9.05 -4.53 -18.28
C THR A 258 9.80 -3.20 -18.20
N LEU A 259 9.15 -2.15 -17.67
CA LEU A 259 9.76 -0.84 -17.50
C LEU A 259 10.81 -0.89 -16.38
N ARG A 260 12.06 -1.10 -16.78
CA ARG A 260 13.19 -1.39 -15.89
C ARG A 260 13.45 -0.34 -14.81
N TYR A 261 13.08 0.92 -15.06
CA TYR A 261 13.36 2.03 -14.16
C TYR A 261 12.13 2.54 -13.41
N LEU A 262 10.95 1.96 -13.64
CA LEU A 262 9.70 2.45 -13.07
C LEU A 262 9.68 2.20 -11.55
N TYR A 263 9.72 3.29 -10.78
CA TYR A 263 9.61 3.28 -9.32
C TYR A 263 8.29 3.87 -8.82
N GLU A 264 7.64 4.74 -9.59
CA GLU A 264 6.37 5.39 -9.23
C GLU A 264 5.31 5.23 -10.34
N LEU A 265 4.17 4.65 -9.99
CA LEU A 265 3.01 4.54 -10.87
C LEU A 265 1.76 5.06 -10.15
N ASP A 266 1.29 6.24 -10.56
CA ASP A 266 0.06 6.85 -10.08
C ASP A 266 -0.97 6.93 -11.22
N LEU A 267 -2.00 6.11 -11.11
CA LEU A 267 -3.14 6.02 -12.04
C LEU A 267 -4.46 6.36 -11.34
N SER A 268 -4.39 7.02 -10.20
CA SER A 268 -5.55 7.29 -9.36
C SER A 268 -6.57 8.21 -10.05
N ASN A 269 -7.85 8.11 -9.66
CA ASN A 269 -8.94 8.95 -10.15
C ASN A 269 -9.01 8.98 -11.70
N ASN A 270 -9.29 7.82 -12.27
CA ASN A 270 -9.42 7.59 -13.71
C ASN A 270 -10.63 6.66 -13.99
N LYS A 271 -10.77 6.19 -15.23
CA LYS A 271 -11.80 5.24 -15.65
C LYS A 271 -11.22 3.88 -16.04
N PHE A 272 -10.12 3.46 -15.40
CA PHE A 272 -9.59 2.11 -15.61
C PHE A 272 -10.57 1.07 -15.08
N SER A 273 -10.67 -0.06 -15.78
CA SER A 273 -11.59 -1.15 -15.49
C SER A 273 -10.94 -2.51 -15.74
N GLY A 274 -11.66 -3.60 -15.45
CA GLY A 274 -11.15 -4.97 -15.55
C GLY A 274 -10.57 -5.48 -14.24
N ASN A 275 -9.67 -6.47 -14.30
CA ASN A 275 -9.07 -7.10 -13.12
C ASN A 275 -7.87 -6.30 -12.59
N PHE A 276 -7.37 -6.66 -11.40
CA PHE A 276 -6.08 -6.16 -10.92
C PHE A 276 -4.99 -6.39 -11.98
N PRO A 277 -4.09 -5.42 -12.23
CA PRO A 277 -3.04 -5.52 -13.23
C PRO A 277 -1.91 -6.45 -12.77
N TYR A 278 -2.06 -7.76 -12.98
CA TYR A 278 -1.06 -8.78 -12.63
C TYR A 278 0.34 -8.47 -13.16
N GLN A 279 0.44 -7.68 -14.22
CA GLN A 279 1.71 -7.34 -14.86
C GLN A 279 2.55 -6.36 -14.06
N VAL A 280 1.94 -5.60 -13.13
CA VAL A 280 2.66 -4.79 -12.15
C VAL A 280 3.51 -5.67 -11.23
N LEU A 281 3.16 -6.94 -11.05
CA LEU A 281 3.95 -7.89 -10.25
C LEU A 281 5.36 -8.14 -10.82
N ARG A 282 5.61 -7.78 -12.08
CA ARG A 282 6.95 -7.88 -12.70
C ARG A 282 7.78 -6.60 -12.53
N ALA A 283 7.18 -5.49 -12.09
CA ALA A 283 7.86 -4.22 -11.83
C ALA A 283 8.62 -4.28 -10.50
N ASN A 284 9.72 -5.03 -10.47
CA ASN A 284 10.49 -5.30 -9.24
C ASN A 284 11.26 -4.10 -8.65
N LYS A 285 11.18 -2.92 -9.30
CA LYS A 285 11.71 -1.65 -8.80
C LYS A 285 10.62 -0.68 -8.36
N LEU A 286 9.35 -1.07 -8.48
CA LEU A 286 8.23 -0.24 -8.10
C LEU A 286 8.20 -0.08 -6.58
N LEU A 287 8.13 1.16 -6.12
CA LEU A 287 8.04 1.56 -4.73
C LEU A 287 6.67 2.15 -4.39
N PHE A 288 6.01 2.74 -5.39
CA PHE A 288 4.74 3.43 -5.23
C PHE A 288 3.75 2.93 -6.28
N LEU A 289 2.62 2.38 -5.82
CA LEU A 289 1.52 1.97 -6.68
C LEU A 289 0.21 2.59 -6.18
N ASP A 290 -0.34 3.50 -6.97
CA ASP A 290 -1.64 4.12 -6.70
C ASP A 290 -2.64 3.85 -7.83
N LEU A 291 -3.66 3.06 -7.51
CA LEU A 291 -4.76 2.66 -8.38
C LEU A 291 -6.13 3.14 -7.84
N ARG A 292 -6.13 4.07 -6.88
CA ARG A 292 -7.36 4.49 -6.19
C ARG A 292 -8.37 5.12 -7.12
N PHE A 293 -9.65 5.09 -6.75
CA PHE A 293 -10.72 5.75 -7.49
C PHE A 293 -10.74 5.35 -8.97
N ASN A 294 -10.86 4.04 -9.19
CA ASN A 294 -11.05 3.43 -10.51
C ASN A 294 -12.19 2.40 -10.41
N THR A 295 -12.37 1.60 -11.45
CA THR A 295 -13.39 0.55 -11.48
C THR A 295 -12.79 -0.87 -11.56
N PHE A 296 -11.54 -1.05 -11.11
CA PHE A 296 -10.91 -2.37 -11.06
C PHE A 296 -11.73 -3.34 -10.21
N SER A 297 -11.72 -4.61 -10.56
CA SER A 297 -12.58 -5.64 -9.98
C SER A 297 -11.85 -6.97 -9.86
N GLY A 298 -12.57 -8.00 -9.38
CA GLY A 298 -12.02 -9.33 -9.21
C GLY A 298 -11.08 -9.42 -8.01
N VAL A 299 -10.01 -10.19 -8.18
CA VAL A 299 -9.06 -10.57 -7.12
C VAL A 299 -7.81 -9.69 -7.14
N VAL A 300 -7.27 -9.41 -5.96
CA VAL A 300 -5.93 -8.82 -5.79
C VAL A 300 -4.94 -9.96 -5.52
N PRO A 301 -3.95 -10.20 -6.40
CA PRO A 301 -3.06 -11.34 -6.29
C PRO A 301 -2.24 -11.26 -5.00
N PRO A 302 -2.07 -12.35 -4.23
CA PRO A 302 -1.28 -12.33 -3.00
C PRO A 302 0.15 -11.83 -3.22
N GLN A 303 0.72 -12.04 -4.40
CA GLN A 303 2.07 -11.60 -4.78
C GLN A 303 2.27 -10.08 -4.69
N VAL A 304 1.20 -9.27 -4.76
CA VAL A 304 1.35 -7.81 -4.61
C VAL A 304 1.89 -7.44 -3.23
N PHE A 305 1.53 -8.22 -2.20
CA PHE A 305 1.99 -8.03 -0.82
C PHE A 305 3.42 -8.55 -0.60
N LEU A 306 4.11 -8.99 -1.64
CA LEU A 306 5.53 -9.36 -1.60
C LEU A 306 6.41 -8.40 -2.40
N LEU A 307 5.81 -7.46 -3.14
CA LEU A 307 6.55 -6.42 -3.83
C LEU A 307 7.14 -5.45 -2.80
N ASP A 308 8.37 -4.98 -3.05
CA ASP A 308 9.11 -4.00 -2.24
C ASP A 308 8.51 -2.58 -2.37
N LEU A 309 7.20 -2.47 -2.15
CA LEU A 309 6.44 -1.24 -2.18
C LEU A 309 6.57 -0.55 -0.83
N ASP A 310 6.68 0.77 -0.86
CA ASP A 310 6.50 1.65 0.28
C ASP A 310 5.01 2.05 0.42
N LEU A 311 4.30 2.20 -0.72
CA LEU A 311 2.89 2.58 -0.77
C LEU A 311 2.08 1.66 -1.70
N LEU A 312 1.02 1.05 -1.15
CA LEU A 312 0.05 0.25 -1.91
C LEU A 312 -1.37 0.80 -1.72
N PHE A 313 -1.81 1.56 -2.72
CA PHE A 313 -3.05 2.33 -2.69
C PHE A 313 -4.05 1.76 -3.70
N ILE A 314 -5.05 1.00 -3.23
CA ILE A 314 -6.06 0.36 -4.10
C ILE A 314 -7.51 0.59 -3.63
N ASN A 315 -7.73 1.57 -2.76
CA ASN A 315 -9.08 1.91 -2.30
C ASN A 315 -10.00 2.48 -3.38
N ASN A 316 -11.31 2.46 -3.13
CA ASN A 316 -12.33 2.97 -4.05
C ASN A 316 -12.28 2.27 -5.41
N ASN A 317 -12.40 0.95 -5.36
CA ASN A 317 -12.49 0.04 -6.49
C ASN A 317 -13.59 -1.02 -6.21
N ASN A 318 -13.70 -2.03 -7.06
CA ASN A 318 -14.66 -3.12 -6.97
C ASN A 318 -13.99 -4.47 -6.64
N PHE A 319 -12.83 -4.49 -5.97
CA PHE A 319 -12.14 -5.74 -5.61
C PHE A 319 -12.99 -6.56 -4.64
N LYS A 320 -13.11 -7.86 -4.90
CA LYS A 320 -13.95 -8.79 -4.11
C LYS A 320 -13.22 -10.10 -3.88
N GLN A 321 -12.74 -10.30 -2.66
CA GLN A 321 -12.10 -11.54 -2.21
C GLN A 321 -11.89 -11.52 -0.69
N LYS A 322 -11.39 -12.62 -0.13
CA LYS A 322 -10.79 -12.59 1.21
C LYS A 322 -9.44 -11.87 1.19
N LEU A 323 -9.08 -11.23 2.30
CA LEU A 323 -7.71 -10.78 2.51
C LEU A 323 -6.78 -12.01 2.52
N PRO A 324 -5.66 -12.01 1.78
CA PRO A 324 -4.82 -13.20 1.67
C PRO A 324 -3.97 -13.40 2.92
N GLU A 325 -3.68 -14.66 3.27
CA GLU A 325 -2.89 -15.00 4.45
C GLU A 325 -1.45 -14.47 4.42
N ASN A 326 -0.93 -14.02 3.29
CA ASN A 326 0.39 -13.40 3.21
C ASN A 326 0.36 -11.86 3.37
N LEU A 327 -0.79 -11.27 3.72
CA LEU A 327 -0.97 -9.81 3.91
C LEU A 327 0.15 -9.17 4.74
N GLY A 328 0.49 -9.75 5.90
CA GLY A 328 1.54 -9.18 6.75
C GLY A 328 2.97 -9.50 6.29
N SER A 329 3.16 -10.08 5.11
CA SER A 329 4.49 -10.13 4.46
C SER A 329 4.78 -8.83 3.69
N THR A 330 3.85 -7.87 3.71
CA THR A 330 3.99 -6.62 2.99
C THR A 330 5.11 -5.74 3.57
N PRO A 331 6.03 -5.27 2.71
CA PRO A 331 7.01 -4.26 3.11
C PRO A 331 6.41 -2.84 3.12
N ALA A 332 5.16 -2.68 2.66
CA ALA A 332 4.49 -1.39 2.59
C ALA A 332 4.42 -0.71 3.95
N LEU A 333 4.64 0.60 3.92
CA LEU A 333 4.46 1.50 5.06
C LEU A 333 3.00 1.95 5.14
N TYR A 334 2.40 2.24 3.98
CA TYR A 334 1.03 2.71 3.86
C TYR A 334 0.20 1.73 3.03
N LEU A 335 -0.79 1.13 3.66
CA LEU A 335 -1.67 0.14 3.05
C LEU A 335 -3.14 0.57 3.15
N THR A 336 -3.77 0.82 2.00
CA THR A 336 -5.20 1.15 1.94
C THR A 336 -5.95 0.24 0.97
N LEU A 337 -6.88 -0.51 1.55
CA LEU A 337 -7.82 -1.41 0.87
C LEU A 337 -9.26 -0.92 1.02
N ALA A 338 -9.45 0.30 1.50
CA ALA A 338 -10.74 0.89 1.84
C ALA A 338 -11.73 0.93 0.65
N ASN A 339 -13.02 1.05 0.92
CA ASN A 339 -14.06 1.25 -0.10
C ASN A 339 -13.98 0.20 -1.24
N ASN A 340 -14.03 -1.07 -0.87
CA ASN A 340 -14.00 -2.23 -1.77
C ASN A 340 -15.04 -3.27 -1.28
N LYS A 341 -14.93 -4.51 -1.75
CA LYS A 341 -15.83 -5.62 -1.40
C LYS A 341 -15.03 -6.79 -0.79
N PHE A 342 -13.98 -6.49 -0.02
CA PHE A 342 -13.21 -7.53 0.69
C PHE A 342 -14.09 -8.20 1.76
N VAL A 343 -14.02 -9.53 1.88
CA VAL A 343 -14.84 -10.36 2.77
C VAL A 343 -13.99 -11.20 3.72
N GLY A 344 -14.60 -11.79 4.74
CA GLY A 344 -13.91 -12.66 5.70
C GLY A 344 -13.10 -11.89 6.73
N GLY A 345 -12.29 -12.62 7.52
CA GLY A 345 -11.48 -12.06 8.59
C GLY A 345 -10.24 -11.32 8.14
N ILE A 346 -9.76 -10.42 9.00
CA ILE A 346 -8.39 -9.91 8.91
C ILE A 346 -7.44 -11.06 9.27
N PRO A 347 -6.49 -11.44 8.40
CA PRO A 347 -5.62 -12.58 8.61
C PRO A 347 -4.66 -12.31 9.77
N ARG A 348 -4.38 -13.35 10.58
CA ARG A 348 -3.44 -13.28 11.71
C ARG A 348 -2.04 -12.85 11.29
N SER A 349 -1.68 -13.13 10.02
CA SER A 349 -0.40 -12.73 9.46
C SER A 349 -0.13 -11.24 9.52
N ILE A 350 -1.15 -10.37 9.67
CA ILE A 350 -0.97 -8.92 9.80
C ILE A 350 0.09 -8.53 10.84
N GLY A 351 0.22 -9.29 11.93
CA GLY A 351 1.24 -9.04 12.95
C GLY A 351 2.69 -9.18 12.44
N ARG A 352 2.93 -9.88 11.32
CA ARG A 352 4.26 -9.98 10.70
C ARG A 352 4.75 -8.69 10.06
N ALA A 353 3.84 -7.76 9.78
CA ALA A 353 4.17 -6.44 9.24
C ALA A 353 4.46 -5.41 10.37
N ALA A 354 4.77 -5.89 11.58
CA ALA A 354 5.06 -5.07 12.76
C ALA A 354 6.17 -4.03 12.54
N ASP A 355 7.14 -4.35 11.69
CA ASP A 355 8.29 -3.50 11.42
C ASP A 355 8.11 -2.54 10.25
N THR A 356 7.03 -2.67 9.48
CA THR A 356 6.82 -1.92 8.24
C THR A 356 5.59 -1.01 8.32
N LEU A 357 4.41 -1.56 8.64
CA LEU A 357 3.15 -0.81 8.57
C LEU A 357 3.08 0.38 9.54
N LEU A 358 2.85 1.56 8.97
CA LEU A 358 2.55 2.80 9.67
C LEU A 358 1.05 3.09 9.65
N GLU A 359 0.40 2.90 8.50
CA GLU A 359 -1.03 3.17 8.33
C GLU A 359 -1.73 2.00 7.65
N VAL A 360 -2.87 1.60 8.22
CA VAL A 360 -3.69 0.49 7.74
C VAL A 360 -5.15 0.93 7.63
N LEU A 361 -5.66 1.02 6.40
CA LEU A 361 -7.02 1.48 6.11
C LEU A 361 -7.83 0.40 5.40
N PHE A 362 -8.74 -0.26 6.12
CA PHE A 362 -9.65 -1.29 5.62
C PHE A 362 -11.13 -0.87 5.67
N LEU A 363 -11.41 0.40 5.94
CA LEU A 363 -12.78 0.89 6.11
C LEU A 363 -13.67 0.65 4.88
N ASN A 364 -14.98 0.55 5.13
CA ASN A 364 -16.02 0.38 4.11
C ASN A 364 -15.75 -0.82 3.20
N ASN A 365 -15.72 -2.00 3.82
CA ASN A 365 -15.61 -3.29 3.17
C ASN A 365 -16.70 -4.23 3.73
N GLN A 366 -16.63 -5.51 3.39
CA GLN A 366 -17.52 -6.56 3.90
C GLN A 366 -16.76 -7.54 4.82
N LEU A 367 -15.75 -7.04 5.54
CA LEU A 367 -14.94 -7.87 6.45
C LEU A 367 -15.82 -8.37 7.60
N THR A 368 -15.57 -9.60 8.03
CA THR A 368 -16.33 -10.31 9.07
C THR A 368 -15.39 -11.01 10.06
N GLY A 369 -15.93 -11.60 11.12
CA GLY A 369 -15.12 -12.29 12.12
C GLY A 369 -14.47 -11.34 13.12
N CYS A 370 -13.59 -11.89 13.96
CA CYS A 370 -13.01 -11.17 15.09
C CYS A 370 -11.66 -10.56 14.76
N LEU A 371 -11.31 -9.47 15.43
CA LEU A 371 -9.98 -8.87 15.31
C LEU A 371 -8.92 -9.85 15.86
N PRO A 372 -7.88 -10.21 15.09
CA PRO A 372 -6.77 -11.02 15.58
C PRO A 372 -5.94 -10.25 16.62
N TYR A 373 -5.51 -10.91 17.68
CA TYR A 373 -4.67 -10.28 18.71
C TYR A 373 -3.32 -9.84 18.13
N GLU A 374 -2.88 -10.46 17.02
CA GLU A 374 -1.64 -10.18 16.32
C GLU A 374 -1.54 -8.73 15.82
N ILE A 375 -2.67 -8.00 15.70
CA ILE A 375 -2.65 -6.55 15.46
C ILE A 375 -1.82 -5.82 16.53
N GLY A 376 -1.82 -6.30 17.78
CA GLY A 376 -1.03 -5.73 18.86
C GLY A 376 0.50 -5.79 18.65
N PHE A 377 0.99 -6.50 17.64
CA PHE A 377 2.40 -6.47 17.24
C PHE A 377 2.77 -5.22 16.42
N LEU A 378 1.80 -4.50 15.85
CA LEU A 378 2.00 -3.32 14.99
C LEU A 378 2.42 -2.06 15.78
N LYS A 379 3.55 -2.13 16.49
CA LYS A 379 4.04 -1.11 17.42
C LYS A 379 4.44 0.21 16.74
N LYS A 380 4.67 0.19 15.42
CA LYS A 380 5.01 1.38 14.62
C LYS A 380 3.78 2.10 14.07
N SER A 381 2.62 1.45 14.03
CA SER A 381 1.44 2.02 13.38
C SER A 381 0.84 3.18 14.17
N THR A 382 0.44 4.22 13.43
CA THR A 382 -0.17 5.46 13.93
C THR A 382 -1.65 5.53 13.56
N VAL A 383 -2.07 4.88 12.46
CA VAL A 383 -3.44 4.88 11.97
C VAL A 383 -3.92 3.46 11.73
N PHE A 384 -5.06 3.10 12.33
CA PHE A 384 -5.76 1.85 12.07
C PHE A 384 -7.26 2.10 11.93
N ASP A 385 -7.78 1.93 10.72
CA ASP A 385 -9.20 2.14 10.40
C ASP A 385 -9.83 0.88 9.79
N VAL A 386 -10.79 0.32 10.50
CA VAL A 386 -11.62 -0.81 10.05
C VAL A 386 -13.11 -0.46 10.09
N GLY A 387 -13.44 0.83 10.10
CA GLY A 387 -14.81 1.30 10.19
C GLY A 387 -15.69 0.81 9.05
N PHE A 388 -17.01 0.78 9.24
CA PHE A 388 -17.97 0.36 8.20
C PHE A 388 -17.66 -1.04 7.64
N ASN A 389 -17.63 -2.02 8.54
CA ASN A 389 -17.48 -3.43 8.18
C ASN A 389 -18.55 -4.25 8.94
N SER A 390 -18.42 -5.58 8.93
CA SER A 390 -19.21 -6.51 9.73
C SER A 390 -18.34 -7.30 10.72
N LEU A 391 -17.26 -6.69 11.19
CA LEU A 391 -16.37 -7.27 12.20
C LEU A 391 -17.11 -7.39 13.54
N THR A 392 -16.76 -8.40 14.32
CA THR A 392 -17.45 -8.75 15.57
C THR A 392 -16.45 -9.10 16.67
N GLY A 393 -16.94 -9.41 17.87
CA GLY A 393 -16.11 -9.78 19.01
C GLY A 393 -15.75 -8.60 19.92
N PRO A 394 -15.05 -8.86 21.03
CA PRO A 394 -14.44 -7.82 21.84
C PRO A 394 -13.15 -7.28 21.20
N ILE A 395 -12.71 -6.11 21.65
CA ILE A 395 -11.38 -5.57 21.29
C ILE A 395 -10.29 -6.41 21.99
N PRO A 396 -9.32 -6.98 21.27
CA PRO A 396 -8.24 -7.73 21.89
C PRO A 396 -7.40 -6.88 22.86
N HIS A 397 -7.05 -7.43 24.03
CA HIS A 397 -6.23 -6.74 25.03
C HIS A 397 -4.81 -6.42 24.52
N SER A 398 -4.36 -7.09 23.46
CA SER A 398 -3.10 -6.81 22.79
C SER A 398 -3.02 -5.39 22.21
N PHE A 399 -4.15 -4.72 21.95
CA PHE A 399 -4.17 -3.36 21.41
C PHE A 399 -3.50 -2.34 22.35
N GLN A 400 -3.36 -2.66 23.65
CA GLN A 400 -2.59 -1.82 24.57
C GLN A 400 -1.10 -1.67 24.19
N CYS A 401 -0.60 -2.53 23.31
CA CYS A 401 0.78 -2.52 22.82
C CYS A 401 1.00 -1.53 21.67
N LEU A 402 -0.07 -0.94 21.11
CA LEU A 402 -0.04 0.01 19.99
C LEU A 402 0.36 1.42 20.47
N LYS A 403 1.56 1.56 21.06
CA LYS A 403 1.96 2.79 21.77
C LYS A 403 2.08 4.03 20.89
N LYS A 404 2.22 3.86 19.57
CA LYS A 404 2.26 4.97 18.61
C LYS A 404 0.90 5.30 17.98
N MET A 405 -0.17 4.60 18.35
CA MET A 405 -1.49 4.81 17.75
C MET A 405 -2.01 6.21 18.05
N GLU A 406 -2.40 6.92 17.00
CA GLU A 406 -2.96 8.27 17.03
C GLU A 406 -4.44 8.26 16.62
N LEU A 407 -4.76 7.52 15.54
CA LEU A 407 -6.12 7.36 15.04
C LEU A 407 -6.52 5.88 15.05
N LEU A 408 -7.53 5.55 15.86
CA LEU A 408 -8.13 4.23 15.91
C LEU A 408 -9.62 4.33 15.58
N ASN A 409 -10.05 3.80 14.43
CA ASN A 409 -11.44 3.83 14.01
C ASN A 409 -11.98 2.41 13.88
N LEU A 410 -12.89 2.06 14.81
CA LEU A 410 -13.61 0.78 14.85
C LEU A 410 -15.13 0.99 14.63
N ALA A 411 -15.55 2.18 14.19
CA ALA A 411 -16.97 2.54 14.12
C ALA A 411 -17.76 1.72 13.09
N HIS A 412 -19.08 1.66 13.23
CA HIS A 412 -19.97 0.94 12.31
C HIS A 412 -19.55 -0.52 12.07
N ASN A 413 -19.51 -1.29 13.16
CA ASN A 413 -19.21 -2.71 13.18
C ASN A 413 -20.18 -3.43 14.16
N LYS A 414 -19.86 -4.66 14.53
CA LYS A 414 -20.60 -5.48 15.48
C LYS A 414 -19.76 -5.81 16.72
N PHE A 415 -18.83 -4.94 17.12
CA PHE A 415 -18.01 -5.15 18.29
C PHE A 415 -18.84 -5.06 19.58
N TYR A 416 -18.51 -5.86 20.59
CA TYR A 416 -19.30 -5.99 21.82
C TYR A 416 -18.45 -6.26 23.06
N ARG A 417 -19.10 -6.45 24.21
CA ARG A 417 -18.51 -6.48 25.57
C ARG A 417 -17.94 -5.12 25.98
N ASP A 418 -17.04 -5.13 26.95
CA ASP A 418 -16.48 -3.93 27.56
C ASP A 418 -15.28 -3.43 26.74
N VAL A 419 -15.11 -2.11 26.69
CA VAL A 419 -13.93 -1.49 26.07
C VAL A 419 -12.74 -1.63 27.03
N PRO A 420 -11.61 -2.25 26.62
CA PRO A 420 -10.47 -2.43 27.52
C PRO A 420 -9.86 -1.08 27.94
N GLU A 421 -9.79 -0.82 29.25
CA GLU A 421 -9.22 0.41 29.82
C GLU A 421 -7.78 0.68 29.37
N SER A 422 -7.02 -0.38 29.13
CA SER A 422 -5.64 -0.31 28.65
C SER A 422 -5.54 0.29 27.24
N VAL A 423 -6.57 0.16 26.41
CA VAL A 423 -6.63 0.78 25.06
C VAL A 423 -6.92 2.27 25.18
N CYS A 424 -7.83 2.66 26.08
CA CYS A 424 -8.10 4.07 26.38
C CYS A 424 -6.94 4.78 27.12
N SER A 425 -5.92 4.03 27.54
CA SER A 425 -4.70 4.54 28.17
C SER A 425 -3.52 4.65 27.20
N LEU A 426 -3.73 4.46 25.90
CA LEU A 426 -2.69 4.66 24.89
C LEU A 426 -2.25 6.13 24.86
N PRO A 427 -0.93 6.41 24.83
CA PRO A 427 -0.40 7.74 25.14
C PRO A 427 -0.63 8.77 24.04
N ASN A 428 -0.72 8.34 22.78
CA ASN A 428 -0.75 9.23 21.60
C ASN A 428 -2.13 9.33 20.96
N LEU A 429 -3.15 8.69 21.55
CA LEU A 429 -4.46 8.57 20.94
C LEU A 429 -5.15 9.94 20.90
N SER A 430 -5.40 10.45 19.69
CA SER A 430 -5.99 11.76 19.44
C SER A 430 -7.38 11.67 18.83
N ASN A 431 -7.66 10.58 18.10
CA ASN A 431 -8.97 10.29 17.53
C ASN A 431 -9.29 8.80 17.68
N PHE A 432 -10.24 8.50 18.55
CA PHE A 432 -10.70 7.14 18.81
C PHE A 432 -12.21 7.08 18.60
N THR A 433 -12.68 6.28 17.66
CA THR A 433 -14.13 6.11 17.48
C THR A 433 -14.53 4.65 17.54
N LEU A 434 -15.52 4.40 18.38
CA LEU A 434 -16.20 3.14 18.62
C LEU A 434 -17.70 3.25 18.30
N SER A 435 -18.13 4.34 17.67
CA SER A 435 -19.55 4.61 17.47
C SER A 435 -20.22 3.55 16.58
N TYR A 436 -21.52 3.37 16.73
CA TYR A 436 -22.30 2.38 15.98
C TYR A 436 -21.77 0.93 16.14
N ASN A 437 -21.58 0.50 17.39
CA ASN A 437 -21.24 -0.88 17.78
C ASN A 437 -22.22 -1.39 18.85
N TYR A 438 -21.87 -2.43 19.60
CA TYR A 438 -22.66 -3.03 20.68
C TYR A 438 -21.86 -3.14 21.98
N PHE A 439 -20.94 -2.21 22.24
CA PHE A 439 -20.20 -2.18 23.51
C PHE A 439 -21.16 -1.94 24.68
N THR A 440 -20.93 -2.63 25.80
CA THR A 440 -21.82 -2.60 26.97
C THR A 440 -21.32 -1.70 28.08
N GLN A 441 -20.00 -1.57 28.22
CA GLN A 441 -19.40 -0.79 29.30
C GLN A 441 -18.10 -0.11 28.87
N VAL A 442 -17.81 0.99 29.56
CA VAL A 442 -16.55 1.73 29.49
C VAL A 442 -16.12 2.10 30.90
N GLY A 443 -14.82 1.98 31.20
CA GLY A 443 -14.27 2.33 32.50
C GLY A 443 -13.79 3.79 32.59
N PRO A 444 -13.10 4.15 33.70
CA PRO A 444 -12.75 5.53 34.01
C PRO A 444 -11.87 6.24 32.96
N GLN A 445 -10.88 5.56 32.37
CA GLN A 445 -9.98 6.13 31.37
C GLN A 445 -10.71 6.38 30.06
N CYS A 446 -11.52 5.42 29.61
CA CYS A 446 -12.37 5.63 28.43
C CYS A 446 -13.34 6.80 28.65
N ARG A 447 -13.96 6.92 29.83
CA ARG A 447 -14.83 8.05 30.18
C ARG A 447 -14.10 9.39 30.17
N LYS A 448 -12.82 9.42 30.54
CA LYS A 448 -11.99 10.63 30.41
C LYS A 448 -11.81 11.02 28.94
N LEU A 449 -11.52 10.06 28.06
CA LEU A 449 -11.41 10.34 26.62
C LEU A 449 -12.74 10.81 26.01
N ILE A 450 -13.87 10.25 26.44
CA ILE A 450 -15.21 10.68 26.00
C ILE A 450 -15.45 12.15 26.38
N ARG A 451 -15.18 12.53 27.63
CA ARG A 451 -15.32 13.92 28.09
C ARG A 451 -14.42 14.89 27.33
N ASN A 452 -13.24 14.43 26.92
CA ASN A 452 -12.28 15.23 26.17
C ASN A 452 -12.58 15.28 24.65
N GLY A 453 -13.61 14.60 24.17
CA GLY A 453 -13.95 14.53 22.74
C GLY A 453 -12.98 13.69 21.91
N VAL A 454 -12.08 12.93 22.55
CA VAL A 454 -11.14 12.02 21.87
C VAL A 454 -11.82 10.70 21.53
N LEU A 455 -12.72 10.21 22.39
CA LEU A 455 -13.42 8.94 22.22
C LEU A 455 -14.92 9.14 21.91
N ASP A 456 -15.37 8.74 20.72
CA ASP A 456 -16.79 8.65 20.37
C ASP A 456 -17.35 7.23 20.60
N VAL A 457 -18.40 7.11 21.41
CA VAL A 457 -19.11 5.86 21.73
C VAL A 457 -20.62 5.94 21.46
N LYS A 458 -21.08 6.90 20.66
CA LYS A 458 -22.50 6.99 20.28
C LYS A 458 -22.99 5.70 19.62
N MET A 459 -24.28 5.42 19.73
CA MET A 459 -24.92 4.27 19.10
C MET A 459 -24.29 2.92 19.51
N ASN A 460 -24.04 2.77 20.82
CA ASN A 460 -23.63 1.52 21.47
C ASN A 460 -24.73 1.01 22.42
N CYS A 461 -24.40 0.05 23.29
CA CYS A 461 -25.28 -0.52 24.31
C CYS A 461 -24.84 -0.14 25.74
N ILE A 462 -24.27 1.05 25.92
CA ILE A 462 -23.73 1.51 27.21
C ILE A 462 -24.83 2.23 27.99
N SER A 463 -25.48 1.52 28.91
CA SER A 463 -26.76 1.93 29.52
C SER A 463 -26.74 3.27 30.27
N ASP A 464 -25.58 3.75 30.72
CA ASP A 464 -25.43 4.97 31.51
C ASP A 464 -24.88 6.18 30.72
N LEU A 465 -24.74 6.06 29.39
CA LEU A 465 -24.31 7.16 28.51
C LEU A 465 -25.43 7.64 27.57
N PRO A 466 -25.39 8.90 27.09
CA PRO A 466 -26.37 9.41 26.15
C PRO A 466 -26.16 8.87 24.72
N ASN A 467 -27.17 9.05 23.86
CA ASN A 467 -27.14 8.72 22.42
C ASN A 467 -26.77 7.25 22.15
N GLN A 468 -27.40 6.33 22.87
CA GLN A 468 -27.17 4.89 22.75
C GLN A 468 -28.29 4.22 21.95
N ARG A 469 -28.04 2.99 21.48
CA ARG A 469 -29.05 2.16 20.83
C ARG A 469 -30.21 1.89 21.78
N SER A 470 -31.36 1.56 21.20
CA SER A 470 -32.53 1.16 21.99
C SER A 470 -32.25 -0.14 22.76
N LYS A 471 -32.89 -0.29 23.93
CA LYS A 471 -32.80 -1.54 24.72
C LYS A 471 -33.24 -2.76 23.91
N ALA A 472 -34.25 -2.61 23.05
CA ALA A 472 -34.75 -3.68 22.19
C ALA A 472 -33.70 -4.13 21.17
N GLU A 473 -33.01 -3.19 20.53
CA GLU A 473 -31.96 -3.47 19.56
C GLU A 473 -30.75 -4.15 20.20
N CYS A 474 -30.31 -3.65 21.36
CA CYS A 474 -29.25 -4.29 22.14
C CYS A 474 -29.64 -5.72 22.57
N ALA A 475 -30.83 -5.90 23.14
CA ALA A 475 -31.32 -7.23 23.53
C ALA A 475 -31.38 -8.19 22.34
N HIS A 476 -31.87 -7.74 21.18
CA HIS A 476 -31.94 -8.54 19.97
C HIS A 476 -30.55 -9.00 19.49
N PHE A 477 -29.55 -8.11 19.53
CA PHE A 477 -28.17 -8.47 19.19
C PHE A 477 -27.60 -9.54 20.13
N PHE A 478 -27.77 -9.38 21.45
CA PHE A 478 -27.22 -10.31 22.44
C PHE A 478 -27.93 -11.67 22.49
N LEU A 479 -29.17 -11.78 21.98
CA LEU A 479 -29.83 -13.07 21.77
C LEU A 479 -29.15 -13.92 20.69
N ASN A 480 -28.47 -13.29 19.73
CA ASN A 480 -27.80 -13.95 18.61
C ASN A 480 -26.32 -13.55 18.55
N LEU A 481 -25.62 -13.68 19.68
CA LEU A 481 -24.25 -13.20 19.83
C LEU A 481 -23.29 -13.94 18.88
N PRO A 482 -22.57 -13.25 17.98
CA PRO A 482 -21.59 -13.89 17.11
C PRO A 482 -20.37 -14.36 17.93
N SER A 483 -20.04 -15.65 17.81
CA SER A 483 -18.90 -16.26 18.53
C SER A 483 -17.55 -15.93 17.88
N CYS A 484 -16.52 -15.78 18.73
CA CYS A 484 -15.12 -15.74 18.31
C CYS A 484 -14.47 -17.10 18.57
N PRO A 485 -13.82 -17.73 17.58
CA PRO A 485 -13.33 -19.11 17.70
C PRO A 485 -12.17 -19.28 18.70
N ASP A 486 -11.47 -18.21 19.08
CA ASP A 486 -10.30 -18.25 19.96
C ASP A 486 -10.36 -17.15 21.04
N GLU A 487 -11.32 -17.27 21.96
CA GLU A 487 -11.52 -16.26 23.02
C GLU A 487 -10.29 -16.11 23.94
N LYS A 488 -9.51 -17.18 24.15
CA LYS A 488 -8.30 -17.13 25.00
C LYS A 488 -7.28 -16.14 24.43
N SER A 489 -7.10 -16.15 23.11
CA SER A 489 -6.18 -15.23 22.42
C SER A 489 -6.54 -13.75 22.61
N LEU A 490 -7.81 -13.42 22.86
CA LEU A 490 -8.27 -12.04 23.03
C LEU A 490 -7.73 -11.40 24.32
N THR A 491 -7.30 -12.21 25.29
CA THR A 491 -6.69 -11.74 26.54
C THR A 491 -5.17 -11.66 26.49
N TYR A 492 -4.56 -12.20 25.44
CA TYR A 492 -3.10 -12.23 25.30
C TYR A 492 -2.53 -10.83 25.04
N VAL A 493 -1.43 -10.51 25.73
CA VAL A 493 -0.79 -9.19 25.69
C VAL A 493 0.71 -9.34 25.36
N PRO A 494 1.11 -9.18 24.09
CA PRO A 494 2.48 -9.46 23.66
C PRO A 494 3.55 -8.53 24.26
N CYS A 495 3.16 -7.37 24.81
CA CYS A 495 4.09 -6.41 25.42
C CYS A 495 4.14 -6.48 26.95
N SER A 496 3.48 -7.46 27.58
CA SER A 496 3.48 -7.62 29.04
C SER A 496 4.81 -8.21 29.54
N LYS A 497 5.37 -7.66 30.63
CA LYS A 497 6.60 -8.18 31.27
C LYS A 497 6.28 -9.55 31.90
N GLY A 498 6.84 -10.63 31.35
CA GLY A 498 6.65 -12.01 31.84
C GLY A 498 6.29 -13.02 30.75
N TYR A 499 5.78 -12.56 29.60
CA TYR A 499 5.59 -13.38 28.41
C TYR A 499 6.87 -13.37 27.55
N SER A 500 7.94 -13.99 28.06
CA SER A 500 8.97 -14.53 27.16
C SER A 500 8.34 -15.70 26.42
N VAL A 501 8.44 -15.71 25.09
CA VAL A 501 8.01 -16.86 24.28
C VAL A 501 8.70 -18.11 24.82
N ASN A 502 7.95 -19.00 25.48
CA ASN A 502 8.45 -20.33 25.77
C ASN A 502 8.75 -20.98 24.42
N GLN A 503 10.02 -21.29 24.17
CA GLN A 503 10.51 -21.94 22.94
C GLN A 503 9.87 -23.31 22.66
N SER A 504 8.93 -23.78 23.50
CA SER A 504 8.13 -24.99 23.27
C SER A 504 6.80 -24.74 22.52
N GLU A 505 6.30 -23.50 22.46
CA GLU A 505 5.12 -23.13 21.63
C GLU A 505 5.51 -22.41 20.33
N SER A 506 6.80 -22.08 20.14
CA SER A 506 7.31 -21.61 18.84
C SER A 506 7.35 -22.72 17.77
N SER A 507 7.04 -23.97 18.13
CA SER A 507 6.91 -25.08 17.17
C SER A 507 5.59 -25.03 16.38
N ALA A 508 4.56 -24.34 16.87
CA ALA A 508 3.29 -24.13 16.14
C ALA A 508 3.26 -22.80 15.37
N VAL A 509 4.24 -21.94 15.62
CA VAL A 509 4.40 -20.61 15.02
C VAL A 509 5.82 -20.49 14.45
N GLN A 510 6.25 -21.51 13.70
CA GLN A 510 7.34 -21.37 12.75
C GLN A 510 6.79 -20.73 11.48
N TRP A 511 6.78 -19.41 11.44
CA TRP A 511 6.79 -18.72 10.16
C TRP A 511 8.25 -18.48 9.83
N ALA A 512 8.74 -19.11 8.76
CA ALA A 512 10.04 -18.82 8.19
C ALA A 512 10.15 -17.30 8.07
N THR A 513 10.99 -16.70 8.91
CA THR A 513 11.39 -15.31 8.78
C THR A 513 12.12 -15.19 7.45
N PRO A 514 11.57 -14.50 6.43
CA PRO A 514 12.48 -13.93 5.45
C PRO A 514 13.41 -13.00 6.22
N SER A 515 14.69 -13.01 5.88
CA SER A 515 15.70 -12.14 6.50
C SER A 515 15.14 -10.73 6.66
N PRO A 516 15.37 -10.04 7.79
CA PRO A 516 14.90 -8.67 7.97
C PRO A 516 15.43 -7.82 6.82
N THR A 517 14.56 -7.48 5.87
CA THR A 517 14.85 -6.45 4.90
C THR A 517 15.04 -5.17 5.71
N PRO A 518 16.13 -4.42 5.52
CA PRO A 518 16.31 -3.14 6.20
C PRO A 518 15.04 -2.31 6.06
N ALA A 519 14.57 -1.72 7.16
CA ALA A 519 13.44 -0.78 7.09
C ALA A 519 13.72 0.21 5.94
N PRO A 520 12.77 0.40 5.01
CA PRO A 520 12.98 1.33 3.92
C PRO A 520 13.38 2.69 4.50
N LEU A 521 14.44 3.28 3.97
CA LEU A 521 14.75 4.69 4.27
C LEU A 521 13.48 5.49 3.99
N VAL A 522 13.09 6.38 4.91
CA VAL A 522 11.97 7.30 4.69
C VAL A 522 12.27 8.10 3.43
N ARG A 523 11.58 7.76 2.34
CA ARG A 523 11.71 8.38 1.02
C ARG A 523 10.55 9.36 0.85
N SER A 524 10.84 10.52 0.29
CA SER A 524 9.80 11.49 -0.11
C SER A 524 9.38 11.21 -1.55
N TYR A 525 8.09 11.02 -1.80
CA TYR A 525 7.56 10.81 -3.15
C TYR A 525 6.95 12.11 -3.66
N GLY A 526 7.23 12.46 -4.91
CA GLY A 526 6.66 13.68 -5.52
C GLY A 526 5.13 13.67 -5.54
N ALA A 527 4.53 12.48 -5.65
CA ALA A 527 3.09 12.24 -5.59
C ALA A 527 2.47 12.39 -4.18
N LEU A 528 3.29 12.44 -3.13
CA LEU A 528 2.85 12.74 -1.76
C LEU A 528 2.99 14.24 -1.41
N SER A 529 3.32 15.09 -2.38
CA SER A 529 3.24 16.54 -2.17
C SER A 529 1.77 16.92 -1.97
N PRO A 530 1.38 17.47 -0.81
CA PRO A 530 0.02 17.88 -0.55
C PRO A 530 -0.44 18.93 -1.56
N HIS A 531 -1.67 18.78 -2.02
CA HIS A 531 -2.49 19.90 -2.52
C HIS A 531 -2.82 20.86 -1.38
#